data_AF-A0A357XYE0-F1
#
_entry.id   AF-A0A357XYE0-F1
#
_cell.length_a   1.000
_cell.length_b   1.000
_cell.length_c   1.000
_cell.angle_alpha   90.00
_cell.angle_beta   90.00
_cell.angle_gamma   90.00
#
_symmetry.space_group_name_H-M   'P 1'
#
loop_
_entity.id
_entity.type
_entity.pdbx_description
1 polymer ?
#
loop_
_entity_poly.entity_id
_entity_poly.type
_entity_poly.pdbx_seq_one_letter_code
_entity_poly.pdbx_strand_id
1 'polypeptide(L)'
;MSKFHGIFSADAGSQGKRPCRSLSDRQNARLQENLLAAGDAVGDSRFLSRQRVSLRIESTVIGYFSNGGKTMPRSVKNKWACLFVAIAVILAGAVGWFVYRSADESGPFVLPRGSVPLRISKETSFVLDPLKKDGKTIDYLLALEEQCTPTDRPEENGFRAIVQVFGRKFLGNISDEHWNELCQKLSLNPSDTPQFEYVRLVDYIKNKLDATSPTVQKSEAYRISFSYEEPGKSTQEELEHLKSWLDQMEPAFPAVEQALHKPAYFIPPCRTDGRPDLMIVVLVQREMLYLLNDRIIYRLSVGKGSGAWDDVLSMYRAARFYSRQPFLNSFVLGVTFDAMASALAQRVVQSGLLNAEQLRQCLADLTDLPECASFESKIDAERLGMLQCISEFPERGPDAFRIAFVEKPPLLGSTQEAKDIFDSVDAHNKAAKEAIRIYRRIPFDWNIVAELVNAEYDETQGKKTKEELFLRHPDWKSPYDKEHTEPVTFAQYRKMSIEERSVVLAKMFYYSYVPKRQQFDLVHAKGTAALELTRTMLALECFRAKNNHYPETLESLVEGKILDKMPVDSYRQNETASLIYRREAPDRYILYSVGINGADNGGKHWKHIPPDDREWDDVVVEMP
;
A
#
# COMPACT_ATOMS: atom_id res chain seq x y z
N MET A 1 37.54 -7.47 -7.40
CA MET A 1 38.96 -7.78 -7.13
C MET A 1 39.85 -6.85 -7.95
N SER A 2 40.88 -6.30 -7.29
CA SER A 2 42.05 -5.58 -7.83
C SER A 2 41.93 -4.08 -8.19
N LYS A 3 42.64 -3.26 -7.37
CA LYS A 3 43.11 -1.86 -7.47
C LYS A 3 42.23 -0.87 -6.68
N PHE A 4 42.64 -0.24 -5.57
CA PHE A 4 43.95 0.27 -5.14
C PHE A 4 44.06 0.27 -3.59
N HIS A 5 45.27 0.08 -3.06
CA HIS A 5 45.61 0.27 -1.64
C HIS A 5 46.98 0.97 -1.51
N GLY A 6 47.08 1.87 -0.53
CA GLY A 6 48.32 2.36 0.08
C GLY A 6 48.75 3.78 -0.34
N ILE A 7 49.36 4.66 0.49
CA ILE A 7 49.89 4.67 1.88
C ILE A 7 50.08 6.20 2.19
N PHE A 8 49.77 6.81 3.35
CA PHE A 8 50.64 6.97 4.54
C PHE A 8 49.98 7.73 5.69
N SER A 9 50.49 7.41 6.87
CA SER A 9 50.14 7.82 8.23
C SER A 9 50.81 9.12 8.69
N ALA A 10 50.10 9.82 9.58
CA ALA A 10 50.52 10.71 10.69
C ALA A 10 51.40 11.94 10.43
N ASP A 11 50.86 13.12 10.75
CA ASP A 11 51.46 13.95 11.80
C ASP A 11 50.46 14.93 12.44
N ALA A 12 50.63 15.18 13.74
CA ALA A 12 49.78 16.03 14.57
C ALA A 12 50.09 17.52 14.40
N GLY A 13 49.06 18.35 14.34
CA GLY A 13 49.21 19.81 14.34
C GLY A 13 47.88 20.52 14.60
N SER A 14 47.75 21.07 15.81
CA SER A 14 46.64 21.92 16.23
C SER A 14 46.58 23.21 15.40
N GLN A 15 45.38 23.58 14.92
CA GLN A 15 44.88 24.97 14.87
C GLN A 15 43.48 25.06 14.24
N GLY A 16 42.57 25.74 14.95
CA GLY A 16 41.48 26.54 14.39
C GLY A 16 40.39 25.85 13.56
N LYS A 17 39.39 25.23 14.22
CA LYS A 17 38.11 24.87 13.57
C LYS A 17 37.34 26.16 13.19
N ARG A 18 37.29 26.49 11.90
CA ARG A 18 36.17 27.24 11.29
C ARG A 18 35.13 26.23 10.80
N PRO A 19 33.83 26.43 11.00
CA PRO A 19 32.84 25.50 10.50
C PRO A 19 32.72 25.61 8.99
N CYS A 20 33.03 24.52 8.28
CA CYS A 20 32.63 24.34 6.88
C CYS A 20 31.11 24.22 6.85
N ARG A 21 30.43 25.24 6.33
CA ARG A 21 29.03 25.12 5.92
C ARG A 21 28.97 24.29 4.64
N SER A 22 28.13 23.28 4.65
CA SER A 22 27.94 22.37 3.53
C SER A 22 27.12 23.06 2.42
N LEU A 23 27.26 22.60 1.18
CA LEU A 23 26.49 23.10 0.03
C LEU A 23 24.97 22.92 0.21
N SER A 24 24.52 21.99 1.06
CA SER A 24 23.11 21.79 1.40
C SER A 24 22.53 22.91 2.27
N ASP A 25 23.36 23.58 3.10
CA ASP A 25 22.88 24.66 3.98
C ASP A 25 22.45 25.90 3.18
N ARG A 26 23.09 26.14 2.03
CA ARG A 26 22.69 27.23 1.09
C ARG A 26 21.47 26.87 0.25
N GLN A 27 21.21 25.59 0.01
CA GLN A 27 20.02 25.13 -0.68
C GLN A 27 18.79 25.20 0.24
N ASN A 28 18.94 24.85 1.52
CA ASN A 28 17.88 24.93 2.53
C ASN A 28 17.50 26.38 2.86
N ALA A 29 18.47 27.30 2.93
CA ALA A 29 18.18 28.73 3.14
C ALA A 29 17.38 29.36 1.99
N ARG A 30 17.63 28.95 0.73
CA ARG A 30 16.86 29.39 -0.44
C ARG A 30 15.46 28.77 -0.51
N LEU A 31 15.28 27.56 0.01
CA LEU A 31 13.97 26.92 0.11
C LEU A 31 13.08 27.64 1.14
N GLN A 32 13.65 28.03 2.28
CA GLN A 32 12.95 28.81 3.32
C GLN A 32 12.56 30.22 2.85
N GLU A 33 13.41 30.92 2.09
CA GLU A 33 13.07 32.22 1.51
C GLU A 33 11.90 32.13 0.52
N ASN A 34 11.83 31.06 -0.29
CA ASN A 34 10.74 30.83 -1.24
C ASN A 34 9.43 30.41 -0.56
N LEU A 35 9.49 29.72 0.57
CA LEU A 35 8.30 29.30 1.34
C LEU A 35 7.70 30.46 2.14
N LEU A 36 8.53 31.36 2.68
CA LEU A 36 8.05 32.59 3.34
C LEU A 36 7.42 33.57 2.34
N ALA A 37 7.92 33.65 1.10
CA ALA A 37 7.32 34.47 0.06
C ALA A 37 5.96 33.92 -0.47
N ALA A 38 5.68 32.63 -0.27
CA ALA A 38 4.42 32.01 -0.66
C ALA A 38 3.32 32.11 0.42
N GLY A 39 3.69 32.37 1.68
CA GLY A 39 2.79 32.47 2.83
C GLY A 39 1.91 33.73 2.88
N ASP A 40 2.34 34.83 2.25
CA ASP A 40 1.64 36.13 2.32
C ASP A 40 0.56 36.34 1.24
N ALA A 41 0.25 35.32 0.43
CA ALA A 41 -0.64 35.45 -0.73
C ALA A 41 -1.95 34.63 -0.68
N VAL A 42 -2.47 34.29 0.52
CA VAL A 42 -3.76 33.61 0.64
C VAL A 42 -4.68 34.35 1.62
N GLY A 43 -5.15 35.51 1.18
CA GLY A 43 -6.28 36.23 1.76
C GLY A 43 -7.35 36.47 0.71
N ASP A 44 -8.48 35.77 0.86
CA ASP A 44 -9.82 36.19 0.41
C ASP A 44 -10.10 36.30 -1.11
N SER A 45 -10.67 35.24 -1.71
CA SER A 45 -11.40 35.37 -3.00
C SER A 45 -12.37 34.23 -3.29
N ARG A 46 -13.47 34.13 -2.52
CA ARG A 46 -14.63 33.33 -2.96
C ARG A 46 -15.95 34.06 -2.76
N PHE A 47 -16.15 35.21 -3.42
CA PHE A 47 -17.51 35.73 -3.66
C PHE A 47 -17.72 36.66 -4.88
N LEU A 48 -16.73 36.87 -5.77
CA LEU A 48 -16.85 37.90 -6.84
C LEU A 48 -16.71 37.43 -8.30
N SER A 49 -16.69 36.12 -8.59
CA SER A 49 -16.42 35.64 -9.96
C SER A 49 -17.66 35.43 -10.86
N ARG A 50 -18.89 35.43 -10.33
CA ARG A 50 -20.10 35.20 -11.17
C ARG A 50 -20.73 36.47 -11.76
N GLN A 51 -20.46 37.67 -11.24
CA GLN A 51 -21.03 38.91 -11.79
C GLN A 51 -20.21 39.57 -12.92
N ARG A 52 -18.90 39.31 -13.03
CA ARG A 52 -18.04 40.00 -14.01
C ARG A 52 -18.12 39.44 -15.44
N VAL A 53 -18.53 38.19 -15.64
CA VAL A 53 -18.61 37.58 -16.98
C VAL A 53 -19.86 38.05 -17.74
N SER A 54 -20.98 38.28 -17.04
CA SER A 54 -22.20 38.81 -17.66
C SER A 54 -22.04 40.25 -18.16
N LEU A 55 -21.30 41.09 -17.43
CA LEU A 55 -21.12 42.51 -17.76
C LEU A 55 -20.10 42.78 -18.87
N ARG A 56 -19.18 41.84 -19.16
CA ARG A 56 -18.15 42.02 -20.21
C ARG A 56 -18.61 41.58 -21.61
N ILE A 57 -19.62 40.72 -21.69
CA ILE A 57 -20.23 40.31 -22.95
C ILE A 57 -21.17 41.41 -23.47
N GLU A 58 -21.90 42.10 -22.59
CA GLU A 58 -22.76 43.24 -22.98
C GLU A 58 -21.95 44.43 -23.53
N SER A 59 -20.80 44.76 -22.96
CA SER A 59 -20.01 45.93 -23.40
C SER A 59 -19.29 45.73 -24.75
N THR A 60 -18.88 44.50 -25.06
CA THR A 60 -18.13 44.20 -26.30
C THR A 60 -19.06 44.12 -27.51
N VAL A 61 -20.29 43.61 -27.33
CA VAL A 61 -21.29 43.55 -28.41
C VAL A 61 -21.85 44.93 -28.74
N ILE A 62 -21.98 45.84 -27.77
CA ILE A 62 -22.46 47.21 -28.01
C ILE A 62 -21.40 48.06 -28.75
N GLY A 63 -20.11 47.84 -28.50
CA GLY A 63 -19.01 48.59 -29.13
C GLY A 63 -18.81 48.33 -30.63
N TYR A 64 -19.23 47.17 -31.15
CA TYR A 64 -19.05 46.82 -32.57
C TYR A 64 -20.09 47.45 -33.51
N PHE A 65 -21.22 47.95 -32.98
CA PHE A 65 -22.31 48.53 -33.77
C PHE A 65 -22.33 50.07 -33.83
N SER A 66 -21.29 50.74 -33.32
CA SER A 66 -21.23 52.21 -33.24
C SER A 66 -20.42 52.90 -34.35
N ASN A 67 -19.66 52.18 -35.19
CA ASN A 67 -18.72 52.80 -36.14
C ASN A 67 -19.05 52.69 -37.65
N GLY A 68 -20.30 52.45 -38.04
CA GLY A 68 -20.72 52.45 -39.45
C GLY A 68 -21.97 53.28 -39.69
N GLY A 69 -21.83 54.41 -40.37
CA GLY A 69 -22.91 55.36 -40.67
C GLY A 69 -24.00 54.78 -41.56
N LYS A 70 -25.07 54.28 -40.93
CA LYS A 70 -26.48 54.28 -41.36
C LYS A 70 -27.28 53.62 -40.23
N THR A 71 -28.16 54.38 -39.59
CA THR A 71 -28.91 53.94 -38.41
C THR A 71 -29.93 52.85 -38.79
N MET A 72 -29.55 51.58 -38.62
CA MET A 72 -30.52 50.49 -38.65
C MET A 72 -31.62 50.74 -37.59
N PRO A 73 -32.91 50.55 -37.93
CA PRO A 73 -34.00 50.66 -36.96
C PRO A 73 -33.74 49.78 -35.74
N ARG A 74 -34.07 50.26 -34.53
CA ARG A 74 -33.90 49.51 -33.28
C ARG A 74 -34.48 48.09 -33.34
N SER A 75 -35.59 47.91 -34.06
CA SER A 75 -36.24 46.60 -34.28
C SER A 75 -35.37 45.62 -35.07
N VAL A 76 -34.56 46.11 -36.02
CA VAL A 76 -33.65 45.29 -36.83
C VAL A 76 -32.39 44.97 -36.04
N LYS A 77 -31.84 45.93 -35.28
CA LYS A 77 -30.70 45.69 -34.37
C LYS A 77 -31.01 44.63 -33.32
N ASN A 78 -32.21 44.69 -32.72
CA ASN A 78 -32.62 43.70 -31.72
C ASN A 78 -32.79 42.30 -32.34
N LYS A 79 -33.32 42.21 -33.57
CA LYS A 79 -33.44 40.92 -34.28
C LYS A 79 -32.06 40.31 -34.61
N TRP A 80 -31.11 41.12 -35.08
CA TRP A 80 -29.75 40.64 -35.34
C TRP A 80 -28.98 40.30 -34.07
N ALA A 81 -29.14 41.06 -32.99
CA ALA A 81 -28.55 40.73 -31.69
C ALA A 81 -29.11 39.40 -31.16
N CYS A 82 -30.43 39.19 -31.20
CA CYS A 82 -31.04 37.91 -30.85
C CYS A 82 -30.55 36.76 -31.74
N LEU A 83 -30.39 36.99 -33.05
CA LEU A 83 -29.87 35.98 -33.97
C LEU A 83 -28.41 35.62 -33.68
N PHE A 84 -27.55 36.61 -33.39
CA PHE A 84 -26.15 36.37 -33.01
C PHE A 84 -26.03 35.62 -31.68
N VAL A 85 -26.84 35.96 -30.69
CA VAL A 85 -26.89 35.22 -29.42
C VAL A 85 -27.38 33.79 -29.66
N ALA A 86 -28.42 33.60 -30.47
CA ALA A 86 -28.91 32.26 -30.82
C ALA A 86 -27.84 31.43 -31.55
N ILE A 87 -27.13 32.01 -32.53
CA ILE A 87 -26.04 31.33 -33.25
C ILE A 87 -24.87 31.02 -32.31
N ALA A 88 -24.49 31.93 -31.42
CA ALA A 88 -23.44 31.69 -30.44
C ALA A 88 -23.81 30.57 -29.45
N VAL A 89 -25.07 30.52 -29.00
CA VAL A 89 -25.59 29.44 -28.14
C VAL A 89 -25.64 28.11 -28.89
N ILE A 90 -26.05 28.10 -30.17
CA ILE A 90 -26.05 26.89 -31.01
C ILE A 90 -24.63 26.40 -31.27
N LEU A 91 -23.67 27.29 -31.55
CA LEU A 91 -22.25 26.93 -31.73
C LEU A 91 -21.62 26.43 -30.42
N ALA A 92 -21.89 27.09 -29.29
CA ALA A 92 -21.44 26.62 -27.98
C ALA A 92 -22.08 25.28 -27.61
N GLY A 93 -23.35 25.07 -27.95
CA GLY A 93 -24.06 23.81 -27.80
C GLY A 93 -23.55 22.71 -28.72
N ALA A 94 -23.21 23.01 -29.97
CA ALA A 94 -22.65 22.06 -30.93
C ALA A 94 -21.20 21.70 -30.60
N VAL A 95 -20.37 22.66 -30.20
CA VAL A 95 -19.01 22.41 -29.68
C VAL A 95 -19.10 21.66 -28.36
N GLY A 96 -20.00 22.05 -27.46
CA GLY A 96 -20.25 21.36 -26.20
C GLY A 96 -20.74 19.93 -26.40
N TRP A 97 -21.63 19.69 -27.37
CA TRP A 97 -22.13 18.36 -27.74
C TRP A 97 -21.07 17.53 -28.47
N PHE A 98 -20.23 18.14 -29.33
CA PHE A 98 -19.12 17.44 -29.98
C PHE A 98 -18.02 17.09 -28.96
N VAL A 99 -17.73 17.98 -28.00
CA VAL A 99 -16.84 17.73 -26.87
C VAL A 99 -17.44 16.65 -25.95
N TYR A 100 -18.72 16.74 -25.60
CA TYR A 100 -19.44 15.77 -24.76
C TYR A 100 -19.53 14.39 -25.44
N ARG A 101 -19.84 14.33 -26.73
CA ARG A 101 -19.89 13.09 -27.52
C ARG A 101 -18.49 12.52 -27.81
N SER A 102 -17.47 13.36 -27.91
CA SER A 102 -16.06 12.92 -27.93
C SER A 102 -15.51 12.53 -26.56
N ALA A 103 -16.26 12.88 -25.49
CA ALA A 103 -16.03 12.50 -24.10
C ALA A 103 -17.00 11.41 -23.64
N ASP A 104 -17.85 10.88 -24.53
CA ASP A 104 -18.59 9.66 -24.32
C ASP A 104 -17.61 8.49 -24.42
N GLU A 105 -16.74 8.42 -23.42
CA GLU A 105 -15.72 7.41 -23.22
C GLU A 105 -16.35 6.05 -22.83
N SER A 106 -17.68 5.93 -22.86
CA SER A 106 -18.40 4.69 -22.53
C SER A 106 -18.27 3.59 -23.58
N GLY A 107 -17.85 3.92 -24.81
CA GLY A 107 -17.60 2.94 -25.87
C GLY A 107 -16.40 2.03 -25.57
N PRO A 108 -16.35 0.82 -26.16
CA PRO A 108 -15.23 -0.11 -26.01
C PRO A 108 -13.92 0.57 -26.39
N PHE A 109 -12.86 0.28 -25.65
CA PHE A 109 -11.55 0.82 -25.94
C PHE A 109 -11.07 0.28 -27.30
N VAL A 110 -10.64 1.19 -28.18
CA VAL A 110 -10.06 0.84 -29.48
C VAL A 110 -8.66 1.43 -29.52
N LEU A 111 -7.66 0.60 -29.83
CA LEU A 111 -6.30 1.06 -29.98
C LEU A 111 -6.22 2.23 -30.98
N PRO A 112 -5.52 3.32 -30.64
CA PRO A 112 -5.32 4.42 -31.56
C PRO A 112 -4.65 3.94 -32.85
N ARG A 113 -5.10 4.46 -33.99
CA ARG A 113 -4.51 4.13 -35.29
C ARG A 113 -3.01 4.42 -35.27
N GLY A 114 -2.21 3.43 -35.69
CA GLY A 114 -0.75 3.49 -35.67
C GLY A 114 -0.12 2.88 -34.42
N SER A 115 -0.91 2.36 -33.48
CA SER A 115 -0.37 1.54 -32.40
C SER A 115 0.14 0.21 -32.96
N VAL A 116 1.26 -0.29 -32.43
CA VAL A 116 1.81 -1.59 -32.78
C VAL A 116 1.32 -2.61 -31.74
N PRO A 117 0.59 -3.67 -32.14
CA PRO A 117 0.07 -4.65 -31.21
C PRO A 117 1.20 -5.45 -30.55
N LEU A 118 0.93 -5.94 -29.34
CA LEU A 118 1.86 -6.80 -28.59
C LEU A 118 2.05 -8.13 -29.31
N ARG A 119 3.32 -8.54 -29.52
CA ARG A 119 3.72 -9.86 -29.99
C ARG A 119 3.99 -10.75 -28.78
N ILE A 120 3.66 -12.03 -28.84
CA ILE A 120 4.09 -13.02 -27.84
C ILE A 120 5.53 -13.45 -28.13
N SER A 121 6.42 -13.26 -27.17
CA SER A 121 7.83 -13.69 -27.19
C SER A 121 8.39 -13.66 -25.78
N LYS A 122 9.53 -14.31 -25.52
CA LYS A 122 10.14 -14.33 -24.18
C LYS A 122 10.44 -12.92 -23.67
N GLU A 123 10.79 -12.01 -24.58
CA GLU A 123 11.14 -10.62 -24.31
C GLU A 123 9.91 -9.79 -23.92
N THR A 124 8.75 -10.06 -24.51
CA THR A 124 7.52 -9.27 -24.33
C THR A 124 6.52 -9.89 -23.35
N SER A 125 6.54 -11.22 -23.16
CA SER A 125 5.52 -11.91 -22.35
C SER A 125 6.08 -12.74 -21.21
N PHE A 126 7.40 -12.90 -21.10
CA PHE A 126 8.12 -13.70 -20.08
C PHE A 126 7.83 -15.22 -20.10
N VAL A 127 6.56 -15.60 -20.26
CA VAL A 127 6.06 -16.95 -20.53
C VAL A 127 5.47 -17.00 -21.94
N LEU A 128 5.42 -18.21 -22.51
CA LEU A 128 4.85 -18.45 -23.85
C LEU A 128 3.54 -19.24 -23.79
N ASP A 129 3.28 -19.87 -22.65
CA ASP A 129 2.13 -20.69 -22.34
C ASP A 129 1.75 -20.46 -20.87
N PRO A 130 0.49 -20.75 -20.50
CA PRO A 130 -0.62 -21.15 -21.36
C PRO A 130 -1.19 -19.99 -22.19
N LEU A 131 -1.80 -20.32 -23.33
CA LEU A 131 -2.54 -19.36 -24.18
C LEU A 131 -4.04 -19.37 -23.84
N LYS A 132 -4.68 -18.20 -23.95
CA LYS A 132 -6.14 -18.06 -23.94
C LYS A 132 -6.75 -18.82 -25.13
N LYS A 133 -8.09 -18.98 -25.12
CA LYS A 133 -8.85 -19.67 -26.18
C LYS A 133 -8.67 -19.09 -27.59
N ASP A 134 -8.20 -17.84 -27.70
CA ASP A 134 -7.89 -17.20 -28.98
C ASP A 134 -6.61 -17.71 -29.65
N GLY A 135 -5.77 -18.46 -28.92
CA GLY A 135 -4.46 -18.95 -29.36
C GLY A 135 -3.44 -17.85 -29.64
N LYS A 136 -3.70 -16.62 -29.18
CA LYS A 136 -2.92 -15.41 -29.52
C LYS A 136 -2.55 -14.55 -28.32
N THR A 137 -3.17 -14.80 -27.17
CA THR A 137 -2.93 -14.05 -25.93
C THR A 137 -2.53 -15.01 -24.82
N ILE A 138 -1.59 -14.63 -23.97
CA ILE A 138 -1.19 -15.42 -22.79
C ILE A 138 -2.31 -15.40 -21.74
N ASP A 139 -2.62 -16.57 -21.15
CA ASP A 139 -3.43 -16.67 -19.94
C ASP A 139 -2.53 -16.56 -18.71
N TYR A 140 -2.14 -15.33 -18.38
CA TYR A 140 -1.22 -15.04 -17.27
C TYR A 140 -1.75 -15.52 -15.91
N LEU A 141 -3.07 -15.60 -15.75
CA LEU A 141 -3.66 -16.12 -14.52
C LEU A 141 -3.45 -17.62 -14.40
N LEU A 142 -3.65 -18.38 -15.49
CA LEU A 142 -3.32 -19.80 -15.47
C LEU A 142 -1.81 -20.03 -15.35
N ALA A 143 -0.97 -19.21 -16.00
CA ALA A 143 0.48 -19.24 -15.83
C ALA A 143 0.89 -19.06 -14.36
N LEU A 144 0.24 -18.11 -13.68
CA LEU A 144 0.47 -17.84 -12.26
C LEU A 144 -0.05 -18.98 -11.39
N GLU A 145 -1.22 -19.54 -11.69
CA GLU A 145 -1.76 -20.70 -10.98
C GLU A 145 -0.79 -21.90 -11.07
N GLU A 146 -0.24 -22.18 -12.24
CA GLU A 146 0.75 -23.24 -12.44
C GLU A 146 2.06 -22.99 -11.67
N GLN A 147 2.46 -21.73 -11.49
CA GLN A 147 3.69 -21.37 -10.77
C GLN A 147 3.52 -21.28 -9.25
N CYS A 148 2.35 -20.86 -8.78
CA CYS A 148 2.17 -20.42 -7.39
C CYS A 148 1.18 -21.25 -6.59
N THR A 149 0.37 -22.10 -7.23
CA THR A 149 -0.55 -22.97 -6.49
C THR A 149 0.24 -24.08 -5.81
N PRO A 150 0.17 -24.20 -4.47
CA PRO A 150 0.80 -25.31 -3.77
C PRO A 150 0.27 -26.65 -4.32
N THR A 151 1.14 -27.66 -4.39
CA THR A 151 0.76 -29.02 -4.81
C THR A 151 -0.06 -29.77 -3.76
N ASP A 152 -0.28 -29.16 -2.60
CA ASP A 152 -0.99 -29.74 -1.48
C ASP A 152 -2.48 -29.92 -1.79
N ARG A 153 -3.12 -30.82 -1.07
CA ARG A 153 -4.53 -31.13 -1.32
C ARG A 153 -5.42 -29.98 -0.82
N PRO A 154 -6.52 -29.64 -1.51
CA PRO A 154 -7.40 -28.54 -1.08
C PRO A 154 -7.87 -28.61 0.38
N GLU A 155 -8.06 -29.80 0.95
CA GLU A 155 -8.41 -30.02 2.36
C GLU A 155 -7.31 -29.66 3.38
N GLU A 156 -6.08 -29.52 2.91
CA GLU A 156 -4.92 -29.07 3.68
C GLU A 156 -4.72 -27.56 3.59
N ASN A 157 -5.52 -26.86 2.79
CA ASN A 157 -5.50 -25.40 2.69
C ASN A 157 -6.35 -24.76 3.81
N GLY A 158 -5.71 -24.05 4.73
CA GLY A 158 -6.36 -23.31 5.82
C GLY A 158 -7.39 -22.29 5.32
N PHE A 159 -7.14 -21.63 4.17
CA PHE A 159 -8.11 -20.67 3.63
C PHE A 159 -9.44 -21.32 3.26
N ARG A 160 -9.43 -22.60 2.84
CA ARG A 160 -10.66 -23.38 2.62
C ARG A 160 -11.51 -23.44 3.89
N ALA A 161 -10.89 -23.71 5.04
CA ALA A 161 -11.60 -23.78 6.31
C ALA A 161 -12.20 -22.41 6.71
N ILE A 162 -11.47 -21.31 6.46
CA ILE A 162 -11.99 -19.95 6.67
C ILE A 162 -13.25 -19.71 5.82
N VAL A 163 -13.22 -20.09 4.54
CA VAL A 163 -14.37 -19.94 3.64
C VAL A 163 -15.55 -20.84 4.07
N GLN A 164 -15.31 -22.04 4.57
CA GLN A 164 -16.38 -22.91 5.10
C GLN A 164 -17.07 -22.31 6.33
N VAL A 165 -16.30 -21.66 7.19
CA VAL A 165 -16.82 -21.08 8.43
C VAL A 165 -17.64 -19.84 8.14
N PHE A 166 -17.05 -18.87 7.42
CA PHE A 166 -17.68 -17.55 7.29
C PHE A 166 -18.42 -17.33 5.96
N GLY A 167 -18.15 -18.14 4.95
CA GLY A 167 -18.76 -18.04 3.63
C GLY A 167 -18.42 -16.74 2.89
N ARG A 168 -19.25 -16.44 1.89
CA ARG A 168 -19.06 -15.31 0.97
C ARG A 168 -18.99 -13.95 1.66
N LYS A 169 -19.79 -13.71 2.71
CA LYS A 169 -19.88 -12.40 3.37
C LYS A 169 -18.55 -11.92 3.94
N PHE A 170 -17.69 -12.84 4.38
CA PHE A 170 -16.35 -12.53 4.88
C PHE A 170 -15.40 -12.00 3.81
N LEU A 171 -15.64 -12.37 2.55
CA LEU A 171 -14.85 -11.95 1.40
C LEU A 171 -15.30 -10.58 0.87
N GLY A 172 -16.36 -10.00 1.45
CA GLY A 172 -17.00 -8.78 0.96
C GLY A 172 -17.95 -9.01 -0.21
N ASN A 173 -18.19 -7.95 -0.98
CA ASN A 173 -19.10 -7.98 -2.13
C ASN A 173 -18.39 -8.50 -3.39
N ILE A 174 -18.12 -9.81 -3.44
CA ILE A 174 -17.63 -10.48 -4.67
C ILE A 174 -18.79 -10.90 -5.57
N SER A 175 -18.55 -11.06 -6.88
CA SER A 175 -19.58 -11.51 -7.85
C SER A 175 -19.92 -13.00 -7.67
N ASP A 176 -21.05 -13.45 -8.24
CA ASP A 176 -21.42 -14.88 -8.22
C ASP A 176 -20.43 -15.74 -9.01
N GLU A 177 -19.91 -15.21 -10.12
CA GLU A 177 -18.87 -15.86 -10.93
C GLU A 177 -17.61 -16.11 -10.10
N HIS A 178 -17.12 -15.06 -9.43
CA HIS A 178 -15.95 -15.17 -8.55
C HIS A 178 -16.19 -16.19 -7.44
N TRP A 179 -17.32 -16.10 -6.73
CA TRP A 179 -17.65 -17.02 -5.65
C TRP A 179 -17.66 -18.48 -6.12
N ASN A 180 -18.26 -18.75 -7.28
CA ASN A 180 -18.33 -20.10 -7.84
C ASN A 180 -16.95 -20.63 -8.23
N GLU A 181 -16.10 -19.82 -8.88
CA GLU A 181 -14.73 -20.21 -9.23
C GLU A 181 -13.89 -20.47 -7.97
N LEU A 182 -14.00 -19.62 -6.96
CA LEU A 182 -13.30 -19.79 -5.70
C LEU A 182 -13.73 -21.08 -4.99
N CYS A 183 -15.03 -21.34 -4.89
CA CYS A 183 -15.55 -22.57 -4.32
C CYS A 183 -15.05 -23.80 -5.09
N GLN A 184 -15.04 -23.75 -6.43
CA GLN A 184 -14.50 -24.82 -7.25
C GLN A 184 -13.03 -25.10 -6.93
N LYS A 185 -12.18 -24.06 -6.89
CA LYS A 185 -10.75 -24.17 -6.57
C LYS A 185 -10.48 -24.69 -5.17
N LEU A 186 -11.37 -24.38 -4.22
CA LEU A 186 -11.29 -24.87 -2.85
C LEU A 186 -12.00 -26.21 -2.62
N SER A 187 -12.58 -26.82 -3.66
CA SER A 187 -13.40 -28.03 -3.54
C SER A 187 -14.53 -27.86 -2.49
N LEU A 188 -15.29 -26.77 -2.64
CA LEU A 188 -16.46 -26.39 -1.85
C LEU A 188 -17.69 -26.30 -2.75
N ASN A 189 -18.88 -26.52 -2.18
CA ASN A 189 -20.14 -26.29 -2.88
C ASN A 189 -20.59 -24.84 -2.61
N PRO A 190 -20.76 -24.00 -3.65
CA PRO A 190 -21.14 -22.59 -3.49
C PRO A 190 -22.53 -22.39 -2.89
N SER A 191 -23.38 -23.44 -2.85
CA SER A 191 -24.70 -23.44 -2.21
C SER A 191 -24.68 -23.86 -0.74
N ASP A 192 -23.53 -24.28 -0.20
CA ASP A 192 -23.44 -24.62 1.21
C ASP A 192 -23.62 -23.36 2.08
N THR A 193 -24.45 -23.45 3.11
CA THR A 193 -24.60 -22.39 4.10
C THR A 193 -23.32 -22.29 4.94
N PRO A 194 -22.78 -21.09 5.18
CA PRO A 194 -21.64 -20.95 6.09
C PRO A 194 -22.00 -21.48 7.47
N GLN A 195 -21.02 -22.02 8.18
CA GLN A 195 -21.22 -22.49 9.56
C GLN A 195 -21.53 -21.33 10.50
N PHE A 196 -21.09 -20.11 10.14
CA PHE A 196 -21.20 -18.92 10.94
C PHE A 196 -21.45 -17.68 10.09
N GLU A 197 -22.41 -16.84 10.50
CA GLU A 197 -22.66 -15.56 9.84
C GLU A 197 -21.73 -14.47 10.40
N TYR A 198 -20.69 -14.14 9.63
CA TYR A 198 -19.74 -13.09 10.02
C TYR A 198 -20.39 -11.70 10.05
N VAL A 199 -20.18 -10.99 11.17
CA VAL A 199 -20.56 -9.57 11.33
C VAL A 199 -19.32 -8.80 11.78
N ARG A 200 -18.92 -7.78 11.01
CA ARG A 200 -17.80 -6.91 11.38
C ARG A 200 -18.11 -6.13 12.65
N LEU A 201 -17.12 -5.90 13.50
CA LEU A 201 -17.30 -5.14 14.74
C LEU A 201 -17.91 -3.75 14.48
N VAL A 202 -17.46 -3.05 13.44
CA VAL A 202 -18.03 -1.74 13.08
C VAL A 202 -19.49 -1.81 12.67
N ASP A 203 -19.90 -2.85 11.93
CA ASP A 203 -21.29 -3.05 11.52
C ASP A 203 -22.15 -3.47 12.72
N TYR A 204 -21.58 -4.28 13.63
CA TYR A 204 -22.21 -4.65 14.89
C TYR A 204 -22.50 -3.44 15.77
N ILE A 205 -21.47 -2.61 16.05
CA ILE A 205 -21.60 -1.40 16.85
C ILE A 205 -22.59 -0.43 16.18
N LYS A 206 -22.48 -0.24 14.87
CA LYS A 206 -23.41 0.61 14.11
C LYS A 206 -24.86 0.18 14.35
N ASN A 207 -25.16 -1.11 14.31
CA ASN A 207 -26.52 -1.62 14.53
C ASN A 207 -27.01 -1.49 15.98
N LYS A 208 -26.11 -1.26 16.95
CA LYS A 208 -26.44 -1.05 18.37
C LYS A 208 -26.55 0.43 18.76
N LEU A 209 -25.94 1.33 18.01
CA LEU A 209 -25.97 2.76 18.29
C LEU A 209 -27.32 3.38 17.88
N ASP A 210 -28.06 3.92 18.83
CA ASP A 210 -29.24 4.76 18.60
C ASP A 210 -28.81 6.19 18.17
N ALA A 211 -28.30 6.32 16.94
CA ALA A 211 -27.87 7.61 16.39
C ALA A 211 -28.97 8.25 15.52
N THR A 212 -29.09 9.57 15.61
CA THR A 212 -30.07 10.36 14.85
C THR A 212 -29.79 10.40 13.34
N SER A 213 -28.60 9.99 12.88
CA SER A 213 -28.21 9.97 11.47
C SER A 213 -27.21 8.83 11.15
N PRO A 214 -27.31 8.17 9.98
CA PRO A 214 -26.40 7.10 9.56
C PRO A 214 -24.92 7.50 9.51
N THR A 215 -24.60 8.76 9.23
CA THR A 215 -23.21 9.24 9.15
C THR A 215 -22.58 9.35 10.54
N VAL A 216 -23.33 9.88 11.51
CA VAL A 216 -22.88 10.00 12.91
C VAL A 216 -22.73 8.61 13.52
N GLN A 217 -23.67 7.71 13.25
CA GLN A 217 -23.61 6.31 13.66
C GLN A 217 -22.32 5.62 13.17
N LYS A 218 -21.98 5.84 11.89
CA LYS A 218 -20.78 5.28 11.28
C LYS A 218 -19.52 5.86 11.90
N SER A 219 -19.40 7.19 12.05
CA SER A 219 -18.21 7.81 12.65
C SER A 219 -17.99 7.38 14.09
N GLU A 220 -19.07 7.25 14.86
CA GLU A 220 -19.01 6.84 16.26
C GLU A 220 -18.63 5.35 16.39
N ALA A 221 -19.19 4.49 15.54
CA ALA A 221 -18.79 3.08 15.49
C ALA A 221 -17.30 2.92 15.18
N TYR A 222 -16.74 3.76 14.30
CA TYR A 222 -15.30 3.79 14.06
C TYR A 222 -14.52 4.32 15.26
N ARG A 223 -14.96 5.42 15.89
CA ARG A 223 -14.31 5.95 17.10
C ARG A 223 -14.21 4.88 18.19
N ILE A 224 -15.29 4.16 18.44
CA ILE A 224 -15.34 3.05 19.40
C ILE A 224 -14.41 1.93 18.95
N SER A 225 -14.47 1.52 17.67
CA SER A 225 -13.58 0.49 17.14
C SER A 225 -12.09 0.85 17.29
N PHE A 226 -11.74 2.12 17.10
CA PHE A 226 -10.37 2.62 17.25
C PHE A 226 -9.97 2.85 18.71
N SER A 227 -10.90 3.10 19.63
CA SER A 227 -10.57 3.21 21.07
C SER A 227 -10.05 1.90 21.65
N TYR A 228 -10.38 0.76 21.02
CA TYR A 228 -9.84 -0.55 21.35
C TYR A 228 -8.36 -0.71 20.96
N GLU A 229 -7.77 0.17 20.15
CA GLU A 229 -6.36 0.01 19.75
C GLU A 229 -5.36 0.22 20.90
N GLU A 230 -5.81 0.67 22.07
CA GLU A 230 -4.98 0.88 23.25
C GLU A 230 -5.57 0.23 24.51
N PRO A 231 -4.93 -0.82 25.06
CA PRO A 231 -5.36 -1.45 26.30
C PRO A 231 -5.54 -0.42 27.43
N GLY A 232 -6.65 -0.52 28.17
CA GLY A 232 -6.94 0.35 29.30
C GLY A 232 -7.49 1.74 28.95
N LYS A 233 -7.65 2.09 27.67
CA LYS A 233 -8.33 3.33 27.25
C LYS A 233 -9.83 3.16 26.98
N SER A 234 -10.28 1.93 26.77
CA SER A 234 -11.69 1.63 26.52
C SER A 234 -12.53 1.83 27.79
N THR A 235 -13.72 2.41 27.63
CA THR A 235 -14.67 2.48 28.76
C THR A 235 -15.25 1.11 29.07
N GLN A 236 -15.84 0.95 30.27
CA GLN A 236 -16.53 -0.29 30.64
C GLN A 236 -17.66 -0.65 29.65
N GLU A 237 -18.42 0.34 29.19
CA GLU A 237 -19.47 0.17 28.19
C GLU A 237 -18.90 -0.27 26.83
N GLU A 238 -17.80 0.34 26.39
CA GLU A 238 -17.11 -0.07 25.16
C GLU A 238 -16.60 -1.52 25.28
N LEU A 239 -16.06 -1.94 26.44
CA LEU A 239 -15.65 -3.32 26.68
C LEU A 239 -16.83 -4.29 26.70
N GLU A 240 -18.01 -3.89 27.17
CA GLU A 240 -19.23 -4.69 27.15
C GLU A 240 -19.75 -4.90 25.73
N HIS A 241 -19.71 -3.87 24.88
CA HIS A 241 -20.02 -4.00 23.45
C HIS A 241 -19.06 -4.96 22.75
N LEU A 242 -17.76 -4.81 23.00
CA LEU A 242 -16.73 -5.69 22.43
C LEU A 242 -16.91 -7.13 22.91
N LYS A 243 -17.13 -7.35 24.20
CA LYS A 243 -17.45 -8.67 24.76
C LYS A 243 -18.67 -9.28 24.07
N SER A 244 -19.76 -8.52 23.95
CA SER A 244 -21.00 -9.04 23.38
C SER A 244 -20.84 -9.43 21.91
N TRP A 245 -20.03 -8.71 21.16
CA TRP A 245 -19.64 -9.09 19.80
C TRP A 245 -18.74 -10.34 19.80
N LEU A 246 -17.71 -10.40 20.64
CA LEU A 246 -16.83 -11.56 20.76
C LEU A 246 -17.57 -12.82 21.18
N ASP A 247 -18.53 -12.73 22.10
CA ASP A 247 -19.38 -13.87 22.51
C ASP A 247 -20.17 -14.43 21.31
N GLN A 248 -20.60 -13.57 20.37
CA GLN A 248 -21.23 -14.01 19.12
C GLN A 248 -20.22 -14.66 18.18
N MET A 249 -19.00 -14.12 18.11
CA MET A 249 -17.93 -14.65 17.26
C MET A 249 -17.28 -15.93 17.81
N GLU A 250 -17.47 -16.23 19.10
CA GLU A 250 -16.78 -17.32 19.81
C GLU A 250 -16.81 -18.67 19.09
N PRO A 251 -17.95 -19.12 18.51
CA PRO A 251 -18.01 -20.40 17.79
C PRO A 251 -17.08 -20.49 16.57
N ALA A 252 -16.68 -19.37 15.97
CA ALA A 252 -15.85 -19.37 14.78
C ALA A 252 -14.35 -19.51 15.09
N PHE A 253 -13.89 -19.09 16.28
CA PHE A 253 -12.46 -19.01 16.56
C PHE A 253 -11.73 -20.35 16.56
N PRO A 254 -12.26 -21.47 17.10
CA PRO A 254 -11.58 -22.75 17.01
C PRO A 254 -11.29 -23.16 15.56
N ALA A 255 -12.20 -22.85 14.65
CA ALA A 255 -12.03 -23.14 13.23
C ALA A 255 -11.01 -22.20 12.56
N VAL A 256 -10.97 -20.92 12.95
CA VAL A 256 -9.91 -19.98 12.54
C VAL A 256 -8.54 -20.46 13.01
N GLU A 257 -8.41 -20.85 14.27
CA GLU A 257 -7.17 -21.37 14.83
C GLU A 257 -6.74 -22.64 14.10
N GLN A 258 -7.64 -23.60 13.90
CA GLN A 258 -7.37 -24.83 13.16
C GLN A 258 -6.92 -24.52 11.72
N ALA A 259 -7.56 -23.56 11.05
CA ALA A 259 -7.19 -23.13 9.71
C ALA A 259 -5.76 -22.58 9.66
N LEU A 260 -5.34 -21.82 10.67
CA LEU A 260 -4.00 -21.23 10.75
C LEU A 260 -2.91 -22.24 11.16
N HIS A 261 -3.28 -23.45 11.59
CA HIS A 261 -2.34 -24.56 11.84
C HIS A 261 -2.20 -25.52 10.66
N LYS A 262 -2.96 -25.30 9.59
CA LYS A 262 -2.84 -26.10 8.37
C LYS A 262 -1.47 -25.89 7.70
N PRO A 263 -0.91 -26.93 7.04
CA PRO A 263 0.40 -26.83 6.42
C PRO A 263 0.44 -25.82 5.26
N ALA A 264 -0.69 -25.62 4.59
CA ALA A 264 -0.86 -24.63 3.54
C ALA A 264 -1.95 -23.62 3.92
N TYR A 265 -1.77 -22.37 3.49
CA TYR A 265 -2.83 -21.37 3.48
C TYR A 265 -2.62 -20.53 2.24
N PHE A 266 -3.44 -20.80 1.22
CA PHE A 266 -3.31 -20.20 -0.10
C PHE A 266 -4.67 -19.65 -0.53
N ILE A 267 -4.68 -18.41 -1.00
CA ILE A 267 -5.89 -17.79 -1.54
C ILE A 267 -5.80 -17.95 -3.07
N PRO A 268 -6.59 -18.86 -3.68
CA PRO A 268 -6.52 -19.07 -5.10
C PRO A 268 -6.87 -17.78 -5.84
N PRO A 269 -6.06 -17.33 -6.81
CA PRO A 269 -6.45 -16.20 -7.63
C PRO A 269 -7.68 -16.61 -8.44
N CYS A 270 -8.71 -15.76 -8.51
CA CYS A 270 -9.98 -16.06 -9.19
C CYS A 270 -10.27 -15.01 -10.27
N ARG A 271 -11.24 -15.28 -11.16
CA ARG A 271 -11.69 -14.30 -12.15
C ARG A 271 -12.96 -13.59 -11.67
N THR A 272 -13.01 -12.27 -11.88
CA THR A 272 -14.20 -11.42 -11.78
C THR A 272 -14.44 -10.80 -13.15
N ASP A 273 -15.57 -11.11 -13.80
CA ASP A 273 -15.91 -10.64 -15.16
C ASP A 273 -14.82 -11.02 -16.19
N GLY A 274 -14.27 -12.23 -16.06
CA GLY A 274 -13.13 -12.71 -16.85
C GLY A 274 -11.82 -11.94 -16.63
N ARG A 275 -11.61 -11.32 -15.45
CA ARG A 275 -10.37 -10.64 -15.04
C ARG A 275 -9.81 -11.28 -13.78
N PRO A 276 -8.50 -11.47 -13.61
CA PRO A 276 -7.98 -11.87 -12.31
C PRO A 276 -8.33 -10.83 -11.26
N ASP A 277 -8.90 -11.30 -10.18
CA ASP A 277 -9.24 -10.50 -9.03
C ASP A 277 -8.18 -10.71 -7.95
N LEU A 278 -7.23 -9.78 -7.91
CA LEU A 278 -6.16 -9.78 -6.91
C LEU A 278 -6.62 -9.11 -5.60
N MET A 279 -7.81 -8.49 -5.59
CA MET A 279 -8.29 -7.69 -4.46
C MET A 279 -8.89 -8.53 -3.34
N ILE A 280 -9.46 -9.70 -3.66
CA ILE A 280 -10.01 -10.59 -2.64
C ILE A 280 -8.97 -10.94 -1.57
N VAL A 281 -7.72 -11.12 -1.99
CA VAL A 281 -6.61 -11.46 -1.10
C VAL A 281 -6.45 -10.39 -0.01
N VAL A 282 -6.51 -9.11 -0.40
CA VAL A 282 -6.37 -7.96 0.50
C VAL A 282 -7.56 -7.83 1.47
N LEU A 283 -8.78 -8.11 1.01
CA LEU A 283 -9.98 -7.96 1.85
C LEU A 283 -10.02 -8.97 2.99
N VAL A 284 -9.81 -10.25 2.67
CA VAL A 284 -9.79 -11.36 3.66
C VAL A 284 -8.74 -11.12 4.73
N GLN A 285 -7.56 -10.68 4.31
CA GLN A 285 -6.44 -10.38 5.19
C GLN A 285 -6.86 -9.42 6.29
N ARG A 286 -7.48 -8.31 5.92
CA ARG A 286 -7.84 -7.22 6.83
C ARG A 286 -8.91 -7.62 7.83
N GLU A 287 -9.92 -8.36 7.43
CA GLU A 287 -10.97 -8.80 8.36
C GLU A 287 -10.42 -9.81 9.39
N MET A 288 -9.49 -10.69 8.98
CA MET A 288 -8.80 -11.59 9.91
C MET A 288 -7.95 -10.84 10.93
N LEU A 289 -7.26 -9.79 10.49
CA LEU A 289 -6.45 -8.92 11.35
C LEU A 289 -7.29 -8.28 12.45
N TYR A 290 -8.37 -7.61 12.07
CA TYR A 290 -9.23 -6.92 13.03
C TYR A 290 -9.84 -7.91 14.02
N LEU A 291 -10.31 -9.06 13.52
CA LEU A 291 -10.88 -10.11 14.35
C LEU A 291 -9.92 -10.58 15.47
N LEU A 292 -8.65 -10.85 15.14
CA LEU A 292 -7.66 -11.27 16.13
C LEU A 292 -7.21 -10.12 17.04
N ASN A 293 -6.97 -8.94 16.48
CA ASN A 293 -6.58 -7.75 17.24
C ASN A 293 -7.61 -7.41 18.33
N ASP A 294 -8.89 -7.36 17.97
CA ASP A 294 -9.96 -6.98 18.88
C ASP A 294 -10.09 -8.00 20.03
N ARG A 295 -9.90 -9.30 19.74
CA ARG A 295 -9.89 -10.35 20.77
C ARG A 295 -8.68 -10.24 21.69
N ILE A 296 -7.49 -9.93 21.18
CA ILE A 296 -6.27 -9.72 21.97
C ILE A 296 -6.46 -8.58 22.96
N ILE A 297 -6.92 -7.42 22.48
CA ILE A 297 -7.18 -6.24 23.31
C ILE A 297 -8.19 -6.56 24.40
N TYR A 298 -9.31 -7.20 24.03
CA TYR A 298 -10.31 -7.59 25.01
C TYR A 298 -9.72 -8.50 26.09
N ARG A 299 -9.00 -9.56 25.69
CA ARG A 299 -8.38 -10.53 26.61
C ARG A 299 -7.39 -9.85 27.56
N LEU A 300 -6.57 -8.92 27.07
CA LEU A 300 -5.68 -8.11 27.92
C LEU A 300 -6.47 -7.27 28.93
N SER A 301 -7.54 -6.63 28.48
CA SER A 301 -8.37 -5.77 29.33
C SER A 301 -9.08 -6.53 30.45
N VAL A 302 -9.34 -7.82 30.27
CA VAL A 302 -9.95 -8.70 31.30
C VAL A 302 -8.94 -9.63 32.00
N GLY A 303 -7.64 -9.35 31.90
CA GLY A 303 -6.60 -10.08 32.63
C GLY A 303 -6.28 -11.48 32.09
N LYS A 304 -6.64 -11.79 30.84
CA LYS A 304 -6.41 -13.09 30.19
C LYS A 304 -5.14 -13.08 29.32
N GLY A 305 -3.98 -12.90 29.94
CA GLY A 305 -2.69 -12.79 29.25
C GLY A 305 -2.33 -13.98 28.35
N SER A 306 -2.49 -15.21 28.84
CA SER A 306 -2.17 -16.42 28.05
C SER A 306 -3.03 -16.54 26.78
N GLY A 307 -4.34 -16.31 26.89
CA GLY A 307 -5.20 -16.34 25.71
C GLY A 307 -4.89 -15.19 24.75
N ALA A 308 -4.51 -14.02 25.25
CA ALA A 308 -4.06 -12.94 24.38
C ALA A 308 -2.79 -13.35 23.60
N TRP A 309 -1.88 -14.12 24.21
CA TRP A 309 -0.71 -14.66 23.53
C TRP A 309 -1.05 -15.67 22.43
N ASP A 310 -1.98 -16.60 22.67
CA ASP A 310 -2.41 -17.59 21.66
C ASP A 310 -2.94 -16.90 20.38
N ASP A 311 -3.59 -15.77 20.55
CA ASP A 311 -4.11 -14.94 19.46
C ASP A 311 -3.01 -14.17 18.73
N VAL A 312 -2.03 -13.63 19.48
CA VAL A 312 -0.82 -13.02 18.92
C VAL A 312 -0.08 -14.05 18.05
N LEU A 313 0.06 -15.29 18.52
CA LEU A 313 0.71 -16.36 17.76
C LEU A 313 -0.09 -16.72 16.50
N SER A 314 -1.43 -16.75 16.59
CA SER A 314 -2.30 -16.92 15.42
C SER A 314 -2.10 -15.80 14.40
N MET A 315 -1.93 -14.56 14.87
CA MET A 315 -1.69 -13.40 14.02
C MET A 315 -0.32 -13.46 13.33
N TYR A 316 0.74 -13.92 14.02
CA TYR A 316 2.04 -14.21 13.40
C TYR A 316 1.92 -15.30 12.32
N ARG A 317 1.20 -16.39 12.58
CA ARG A 317 0.98 -17.44 11.57
C ARG A 317 0.27 -16.88 10.34
N ALA A 318 -0.78 -16.09 10.53
CA ALA A 318 -1.48 -15.40 9.44
C ALA A 318 -0.52 -14.49 8.64
N ALA A 319 0.33 -13.71 9.32
CA ALA A 319 1.34 -12.87 8.69
C ALA A 319 2.28 -13.67 7.75
N ARG A 320 2.73 -14.86 8.19
CA ARG A 320 3.58 -15.75 7.38
C ARG A 320 2.85 -16.33 6.17
N PHE A 321 1.58 -16.68 6.31
CA PHE A 321 0.78 -17.14 5.18
C PHE A 321 0.56 -16.04 4.15
N TYR A 322 0.26 -14.83 4.62
CA TYR A 322 0.06 -13.69 3.73
C TYR A 322 1.35 -13.27 3.03
N SER A 323 2.49 -13.31 3.74
CA SER A 323 3.77 -13.05 3.10
C SER A 323 4.14 -14.09 2.06
N ARG A 324 3.65 -15.34 2.17
CA ARG A 324 3.87 -16.41 1.20
C ARG A 324 2.96 -16.37 -0.03
N GLN A 325 1.89 -15.58 -0.02
CA GLN A 325 1.07 -15.41 -1.23
C GLN A 325 1.92 -14.85 -2.39
N PRO A 326 1.55 -15.11 -3.65
CA PRO A 326 2.40 -14.76 -4.79
C PRO A 326 2.59 -13.25 -4.99
N PHE A 327 1.61 -12.42 -4.64
CA PHE A 327 1.61 -11.00 -4.98
C PHE A 327 2.30 -10.12 -3.95
N LEU A 328 2.85 -9.01 -4.44
CA LEU A 328 3.58 -8.04 -3.63
C LEU A 328 2.70 -7.36 -2.57
N ASN A 329 1.45 -7.05 -2.90
CA ASN A 329 0.50 -6.47 -1.94
C ASN A 329 0.27 -7.40 -0.73
N SER A 330 0.20 -8.71 -0.97
CA SER A 330 0.05 -9.69 0.11
C SER A 330 1.31 -9.81 0.96
N PHE A 331 2.48 -9.71 0.32
CA PHE A 331 3.75 -9.63 1.02
C PHE A 331 3.81 -8.43 1.99
N VAL A 332 3.50 -7.22 1.50
CA VAL A 332 3.47 -6.01 2.33
C VAL A 332 2.49 -6.14 3.49
N LEU A 333 1.30 -6.71 3.24
CA LEU A 333 0.31 -6.96 4.29
C LEU A 333 0.82 -7.97 5.31
N GLY A 334 1.46 -9.07 4.87
CA GLY A 334 2.10 -10.02 5.76
C GLY A 334 3.14 -9.37 6.67
N VAL A 335 4.04 -8.54 6.14
CA VAL A 335 5.02 -7.79 6.95
C VAL A 335 4.35 -6.79 7.90
N THR A 336 3.28 -6.14 7.46
CA THR A 336 2.50 -5.22 8.31
C THR A 336 1.88 -5.97 9.49
N PHE A 337 1.33 -7.16 9.24
CA PHE A 337 0.70 -7.98 10.28
C PHE A 337 1.73 -8.47 11.28
N ASP A 338 2.93 -8.82 10.81
CA ASP A 338 4.05 -9.21 11.66
C ASP A 338 4.44 -8.08 12.62
N ALA A 339 4.57 -6.85 12.11
CA ALA A 339 4.88 -5.68 12.93
C ALA A 339 3.75 -5.37 13.95
N MET A 340 2.49 -5.52 13.55
CA MET A 340 1.35 -5.36 14.46
C MET A 340 1.33 -6.46 15.53
N ALA A 341 1.60 -7.72 15.16
CA ALA A 341 1.66 -8.84 16.09
C ALA A 341 2.79 -8.65 17.11
N SER A 342 3.94 -8.10 16.68
CA SER A 342 5.02 -7.66 17.57
C SER A 342 4.59 -6.59 18.56
N ALA A 343 3.89 -5.54 18.11
CA ALA A 343 3.39 -4.51 19.01
C ALA A 343 2.40 -5.07 20.05
N LEU A 344 1.52 -6.00 19.63
CA LEU A 344 0.58 -6.67 20.53
C LEU A 344 1.28 -7.64 21.49
N ALA A 345 2.26 -8.41 21.01
CA ALA A 345 3.12 -9.26 21.82
C ALA A 345 3.82 -8.47 22.94
N GLN A 346 4.39 -7.32 22.58
CA GLN A 346 5.01 -6.39 23.54
C GLN A 346 4.04 -5.96 24.64
N ARG A 347 2.81 -5.61 24.27
CA ARG A 347 1.75 -5.27 25.23
C ARG A 347 1.36 -6.44 26.13
N VAL A 348 1.28 -7.66 25.59
CA VAL A 348 1.01 -8.87 26.40
C VAL A 348 2.08 -9.04 27.46
N VAL A 349 3.36 -8.87 27.10
CA VAL A 349 4.48 -9.00 28.03
C VAL A 349 4.49 -7.87 29.06
N GLN A 350 4.33 -6.61 28.61
CA GLN A 350 4.26 -5.42 29.46
C GLN A 350 3.10 -5.46 30.46
N SER A 351 2.03 -6.20 30.18
CA SER A 351 0.89 -6.32 31.09
C SER A 351 1.23 -7.02 32.43
N GLY A 352 2.34 -7.76 32.50
CA GLY A 352 2.73 -8.54 33.68
C GLY A 352 1.80 -9.74 33.97
N LEU A 353 0.90 -10.08 33.04
CA LEU A 353 -0.06 -11.18 33.21
C LEU A 353 0.54 -12.57 32.96
N LEU A 354 1.78 -12.65 32.47
CA LEU A 354 2.47 -13.89 32.18
C LEU A 354 3.45 -14.25 33.30
N ASN A 355 3.46 -15.51 33.69
CA ASN A 355 4.47 -16.04 34.61
C ASN A 355 5.75 -16.46 33.88
N ALA A 356 6.79 -16.85 34.64
CA ALA A 356 8.09 -17.23 34.11
C ALA A 356 8.08 -18.42 33.14
N GLU A 357 7.16 -19.38 33.31
CA GLU A 357 6.99 -20.52 32.38
C GLU A 357 6.37 -20.03 31.07
N GLN A 358 5.31 -19.23 31.18
CA GLN A 358 4.61 -18.67 30.02
C GLN A 358 5.53 -17.77 29.20
N LEU A 359 6.36 -16.94 29.82
CA LEU A 359 7.34 -16.11 29.10
C LEU A 359 8.35 -16.96 28.32
N ARG A 360 8.81 -18.07 28.88
CA ARG A 360 9.70 -19.02 28.18
C ARG A 360 9.00 -19.69 27.02
N GLN A 361 7.74 -20.10 27.20
CA GLN A 361 6.93 -20.64 26.11
C GLN A 361 6.73 -19.61 25.00
N CYS A 362 6.43 -18.35 25.34
CA CYS A 362 6.27 -17.27 24.36
C CYS A 362 7.55 -17.08 23.53
N LEU A 363 8.73 -17.10 24.18
CA LEU A 363 10.01 -17.00 23.49
C LEU A 363 10.24 -18.20 22.55
N ALA A 364 9.93 -19.43 23.02
CA ALA A 364 10.02 -20.63 22.20
C ALA A 364 9.08 -20.57 20.99
N ASP A 365 7.82 -20.17 21.20
CA ASP A 365 6.81 -20.01 20.14
C ASP A 365 7.29 -19.06 19.05
N LEU A 366 7.85 -17.89 19.43
CA LEU A 366 8.38 -16.95 18.45
C LEU A 366 9.62 -17.49 17.76
N THR A 367 10.46 -18.28 18.43
CA THR A 367 11.66 -18.87 17.84
C THR A 367 11.31 -19.94 16.81
N ASP A 368 10.25 -20.72 17.08
CA ASP A 368 9.76 -21.78 16.21
C ASP A 368 8.90 -21.27 15.03
N LEU A 369 8.61 -19.96 14.98
CA LEU A 369 7.90 -19.37 13.84
C LEU A 369 8.73 -19.54 12.56
N PRO A 370 8.09 -19.93 11.44
CA PRO A 370 8.77 -19.97 10.16
C PRO A 370 9.19 -18.56 9.72
N GLU A 371 10.25 -18.50 8.91
CA GLU A 371 10.70 -17.25 8.31
C GLU A 371 9.62 -16.62 7.42
N CYS A 372 9.59 -15.29 7.40
CA CYS A 372 8.79 -14.52 6.47
C CYS A 372 9.31 -14.76 5.04
N ALA A 373 8.43 -14.84 4.04
CA ALA A 373 8.88 -14.97 2.66
C ALA A 373 9.69 -13.74 2.22
N SER A 374 10.67 -13.93 1.34
CA SER A 374 11.45 -12.83 0.77
C SER A 374 10.67 -12.04 -0.29
N PHE A 375 11.02 -10.77 -0.49
CA PHE A 375 10.51 -9.94 -1.59
C PHE A 375 10.86 -10.55 -2.96
N GLU A 376 12.05 -11.13 -3.10
CA GLU A 376 12.57 -11.72 -4.33
C GLU A 376 11.64 -12.81 -4.89
N SER A 377 10.99 -13.57 -3.99
CA SER A 377 10.07 -14.64 -4.38
C SER A 377 8.75 -14.12 -4.96
N LYS A 378 8.52 -12.80 -5.00
CA LYS A 378 7.28 -12.16 -5.48
C LYS A 378 7.45 -11.53 -6.86
N ILE A 379 8.70 -11.32 -7.28
CA ILE A 379 9.02 -10.58 -8.50
C ILE A 379 8.39 -11.21 -9.73
N ASP A 380 8.45 -12.53 -9.88
CA ASP A 380 7.93 -13.18 -11.09
C ASP A 380 6.39 -13.16 -11.15
N ALA A 381 5.71 -13.36 -10.02
CA ALA A 381 4.26 -13.24 -9.94
C ALA A 381 3.78 -11.80 -10.24
N GLU A 382 4.47 -10.80 -9.68
CA GLU A 382 4.18 -9.38 -9.95
C GLU A 382 4.44 -9.02 -11.41
N ARG A 383 5.52 -9.57 -12.00
CA ARG A 383 5.83 -9.45 -13.42
C ARG A 383 4.71 -10.02 -14.29
N LEU A 384 4.20 -11.21 -13.97
CA LEU A 384 3.06 -11.80 -14.70
C LEU A 384 1.81 -10.93 -14.60
N GLY A 385 1.48 -10.43 -13.40
CA GLY A 385 0.35 -9.53 -13.21
C GLY A 385 0.47 -8.23 -14.02
N MET A 386 1.66 -7.64 -14.05
CA MET A 386 1.93 -6.44 -14.85
C MET A 386 1.85 -6.71 -16.36
N LEU A 387 2.49 -7.78 -16.84
CA LEU A 387 2.46 -8.14 -18.26
C LEU A 387 1.06 -8.51 -18.72
N GLN A 388 0.23 -9.04 -17.83
CA GLN A 388 -1.19 -9.20 -18.09
C GLN A 388 -1.89 -7.87 -18.35
N CYS A 389 -1.73 -6.88 -17.45
CA CYS A 389 -2.32 -5.56 -17.62
C CYS A 389 -1.91 -4.94 -18.96
N ILE A 390 -0.64 -5.08 -19.35
CA ILE A 390 -0.11 -4.61 -20.64
C ILE A 390 -0.78 -5.36 -21.81
N SER A 391 -0.91 -6.69 -21.72
CA SER A 391 -1.49 -7.52 -22.78
C SER A 391 -2.99 -7.27 -23.00
N GLU A 392 -3.73 -6.92 -21.95
CA GLU A 392 -5.17 -6.68 -22.01
C GLU A 392 -5.51 -5.21 -22.33
N PHE A 393 -4.52 -4.33 -22.22
CA PHE A 393 -4.70 -2.91 -22.49
C PHE A 393 -5.28 -2.60 -23.87
N PRO A 394 -4.88 -3.26 -24.98
CA PRO A 394 -5.50 -3.07 -26.29
C PRO A 394 -7.01 -3.22 -26.35
N GLU A 395 -7.58 -4.09 -25.52
CA GLU A 395 -9.02 -4.42 -25.52
C GLU A 395 -9.78 -3.63 -24.46
N ARG A 396 -9.14 -3.40 -23.30
CA ARG A 396 -9.79 -2.85 -22.10
C ARG A 396 -9.37 -1.42 -21.80
N GLY A 397 -8.27 -0.96 -22.40
CA GLY A 397 -7.66 0.32 -22.10
C GLY A 397 -7.31 0.43 -20.61
N PRO A 398 -7.55 1.60 -20.00
CA PRO A 398 -7.23 1.85 -18.58
C PRO A 398 -7.92 0.91 -17.60
N ASP A 399 -9.06 0.30 -17.96
CA ASP A 399 -9.73 -0.67 -17.10
C ASP A 399 -8.91 -1.95 -16.89
N ALA A 400 -7.90 -2.21 -17.74
CA ALA A 400 -6.91 -3.26 -17.50
C ALA A 400 -6.12 -3.01 -16.19
N PHE A 401 -6.01 -1.75 -15.76
CA PHE A 401 -5.32 -1.36 -14.52
C PHE A 401 -6.26 -1.11 -13.35
N ARG A 402 -7.56 -1.42 -13.47
CA ARG A 402 -8.57 -1.12 -12.42
C ARG A 402 -8.21 -1.71 -11.05
N ILE A 403 -7.38 -2.76 -11.04
CA ILE A 403 -6.85 -3.44 -9.84
C ILE A 403 -6.04 -2.49 -8.94
N ALA A 404 -5.44 -1.41 -9.45
CA ALA A 404 -4.64 -0.46 -8.67
C ALA A 404 -5.42 0.75 -8.14
N PHE A 405 -6.66 0.98 -8.60
CA PHE A 405 -7.43 2.15 -8.22
C PHE A 405 -8.26 1.84 -6.98
N VAL A 406 -7.71 2.18 -5.83
CA VAL A 406 -8.36 2.08 -4.52
C VAL A 406 -9.69 2.84 -4.58
N GLU A 407 -10.82 2.12 -4.48
CA GLU A 407 -12.08 2.75 -4.09
C GLU A 407 -11.86 3.43 -2.74
N LYS A 408 -12.28 4.71 -2.62
CA LYS A 408 -12.08 5.57 -1.44
C LYS A 408 -12.10 4.73 -0.16
N PRO A 409 -10.96 4.58 0.55
CA PRO A 409 -10.92 3.77 1.76
C PRO A 409 -12.02 4.30 2.69
N PRO A 410 -13.02 3.50 3.07
CA PRO A 410 -14.18 4.01 3.81
C PRO A 410 -13.87 4.42 5.26
N LEU A 411 -12.58 4.58 5.61
CA LEU A 411 -12.02 4.30 6.93
C LEU A 411 -11.23 5.45 7.57
N LEU A 412 -11.01 6.54 6.86
CA LEU A 412 -10.34 7.69 7.45
C LEU A 412 -11.42 8.69 7.85
N GLY A 413 -11.52 8.97 9.16
CA GLY A 413 -12.51 9.89 9.74
C GLY A 413 -12.34 11.34 9.26
N SER A 414 -12.84 12.34 9.97
CA SER A 414 -12.66 13.76 9.57
C SER A 414 -11.28 14.33 9.94
N THR A 415 -10.24 13.49 10.06
CA THR A 415 -8.89 13.96 10.40
C THR A 415 -8.26 14.68 9.22
N GLN A 416 -7.29 15.56 9.48
CA GLN A 416 -6.52 16.22 8.41
C GLN A 416 -5.83 15.18 7.50
N GLU A 417 -5.33 14.08 8.07
CA GLU A 417 -4.76 12.95 7.33
C GLU A 417 -5.78 12.30 6.39
N ALA A 418 -7.04 12.14 6.82
CA ALA A 418 -8.10 11.63 5.96
C ALA A 418 -8.37 12.56 4.78
N LYS A 419 -8.41 13.86 5.03
CA LYS A 419 -8.59 14.89 4.00
C LYS A 419 -7.44 14.86 3.00
N ASP A 420 -6.20 14.77 3.47
CA ASP A 420 -5.02 14.68 2.61
C ASP A 420 -5.05 13.41 1.74
N ILE A 421 -5.53 12.29 2.31
CA ILE A 421 -5.72 11.04 1.56
C ILE A 421 -6.88 11.18 0.54
N PHE A 422 -8.00 11.82 0.90
CA PHE A 422 -9.11 12.05 -0.04
C PHE A 422 -8.72 13.00 -1.18
N ASP A 423 -8.02 14.08 -0.88
CA ASP A 423 -7.49 15.02 -1.88
C ASP A 423 -6.49 14.30 -2.80
N SER A 424 -5.66 13.40 -2.24
CA SER A 424 -4.77 12.52 -3.02
C SER A 424 -5.54 11.55 -3.92
N VAL A 425 -6.60 10.90 -3.43
CA VAL A 425 -7.46 10.00 -4.23
C VAL A 425 -8.18 10.77 -5.34
N ASP A 426 -8.73 11.95 -5.07
CA ASP A 426 -9.41 12.76 -6.08
C ASP A 426 -8.41 13.29 -7.12
N ALA A 427 -7.20 13.69 -6.71
CA ALA A 427 -6.11 14.04 -7.61
C ALA A 427 -5.69 12.85 -8.49
N HIS A 428 -5.58 11.66 -7.90
CA HIS A 428 -5.25 10.42 -8.59
C HIS A 428 -6.34 10.02 -9.61
N ASN A 429 -7.63 10.11 -9.23
CA ASN A 429 -8.76 9.89 -10.13
C ASN A 429 -8.77 10.87 -11.31
N LYS A 430 -8.41 12.13 -11.06
CA LYS A 430 -8.26 13.14 -12.13
C LYS A 430 -7.10 12.80 -13.06
N ALA A 431 -5.96 12.38 -12.52
CA ALA A 431 -4.82 11.92 -13.30
C ALA A 431 -5.16 10.67 -14.13
N ALA A 432 -5.90 9.72 -13.56
CA ALA A 432 -6.39 8.53 -14.24
C ALA A 432 -7.23 8.89 -15.46
N LYS A 433 -8.22 9.78 -15.30
CA LYS A 433 -9.05 10.29 -16.41
C LYS A 433 -8.23 10.92 -17.53
N GLU A 434 -7.19 11.70 -17.20
CA GLU A 434 -6.32 12.28 -18.22
C GLU A 434 -5.46 11.21 -18.90
N ALA A 435 -4.98 10.21 -18.16
CA ALA A 435 -4.30 9.06 -18.72
C ALA A 435 -5.22 8.29 -19.70
N ILE A 436 -6.49 8.06 -19.35
CA ILE A 436 -7.49 7.45 -20.26
C ILE A 436 -7.54 8.19 -21.60
N ARG A 437 -7.59 9.52 -21.57
CA ARG A 437 -7.63 10.35 -22.77
C ARG A 437 -6.37 10.23 -23.61
N ILE A 438 -5.20 10.21 -22.97
CA ILE A 438 -3.91 9.99 -23.63
C ILE A 438 -3.94 8.64 -24.37
N TYR A 439 -4.29 7.57 -23.65
CA TYR A 439 -4.27 6.21 -24.17
C TYR A 439 -5.27 5.96 -25.31
N ARG A 440 -6.42 6.63 -25.31
CA ARG A 440 -7.41 6.53 -26.39
C ARG A 440 -7.04 7.29 -27.66
N ARG A 441 -6.02 8.15 -27.63
CA ARG A 441 -5.74 9.09 -28.73
C ARG A 441 -4.31 9.05 -29.25
N ILE A 442 -3.39 8.46 -28.48
CA ILE A 442 -1.96 8.46 -28.80
C ILE A 442 -1.52 7.02 -29.08
N PRO A 443 -0.94 6.74 -30.26
CA PRO A 443 -0.53 5.38 -30.59
C PRO A 443 0.71 4.95 -29.79
N PHE A 444 0.81 3.71 -29.37
CA PHE A 444 1.99 3.17 -28.67
C PHE A 444 2.50 1.92 -29.36
N ASP A 445 3.80 1.62 -29.18
CA ASP A 445 4.34 0.30 -29.49
C ASP A 445 4.37 -0.53 -28.20
N TRP A 446 3.42 -1.46 -28.12
CA TRP A 446 3.25 -2.30 -26.93
C TRP A 446 4.38 -3.30 -26.73
N ASN A 447 5.18 -3.60 -27.77
CA ASN A 447 6.36 -4.43 -27.64
C ASN A 447 7.45 -3.70 -26.87
N ILE A 448 7.71 -2.43 -27.20
CA ILE A 448 8.67 -1.58 -26.47
C ILE A 448 8.28 -1.48 -24.99
N VAL A 449 6.98 -1.25 -24.73
CA VAL A 449 6.44 -1.19 -23.36
C VAL A 449 6.73 -2.48 -22.59
N ALA A 450 6.38 -3.62 -23.17
CA ALA A 450 6.50 -4.91 -22.51
C ALA A 450 7.97 -5.37 -22.34
N GLU A 451 8.81 -5.17 -23.37
CA GLU A 451 10.24 -5.52 -23.32
C GLU A 451 10.97 -4.74 -22.23
N LEU A 452 10.73 -3.42 -22.13
CA LEU A 452 11.33 -2.60 -21.08
C LEU A 452 10.83 -3.00 -19.69
N VAL A 453 9.52 -3.19 -19.51
CA VAL A 453 8.97 -3.62 -18.21
C VAL A 453 9.54 -4.98 -17.79
N ASN A 454 9.65 -5.93 -18.71
CA ASN A 454 10.25 -7.23 -18.43
C ASN A 454 11.74 -7.12 -18.07
N ALA A 455 12.49 -6.25 -18.76
CA ALA A 455 13.89 -5.98 -18.48
C ALA A 455 14.12 -5.32 -17.11
N GLU A 456 13.20 -4.46 -16.64
CA GLU A 456 13.24 -3.90 -15.29
C GLU A 456 13.09 -4.98 -14.21
N TYR A 457 12.14 -5.90 -14.37
CA TYR A 457 11.99 -7.01 -13.43
C TYR A 457 13.20 -7.96 -13.45
N ASP A 458 13.88 -8.09 -14.57
CA ASP A 458 15.14 -8.82 -14.65
C ASP A 458 16.26 -8.13 -13.85
N GLU A 459 16.32 -6.79 -13.90
CA GLU A 459 17.28 -6.00 -13.14
C GLU A 459 17.04 -6.03 -11.63
N THR A 460 15.77 -6.08 -11.18
CA THR A 460 15.50 -6.28 -9.74
C THR A 460 16.02 -7.62 -9.24
N GLN A 461 16.14 -8.61 -10.12
CA GLN A 461 16.76 -9.92 -9.87
C GLN A 461 18.28 -9.91 -10.13
N GLY A 462 18.89 -8.75 -10.40
CA GLY A 462 20.34 -8.60 -10.61
C GLY A 462 20.83 -8.98 -12.02
N LYS A 463 19.94 -9.19 -12.98
CA LYS A 463 20.31 -9.41 -14.40
C LYS A 463 20.57 -8.07 -15.09
N LYS A 464 21.36 -8.07 -16.16
CA LYS A 464 21.72 -6.85 -16.93
C LYS A 464 20.87 -6.65 -18.20
N THR A 465 19.65 -7.20 -18.20
CA THR A 465 18.78 -7.22 -19.37
C THR A 465 18.47 -5.81 -19.87
N LYS A 466 18.31 -4.82 -18.97
CA LYS A 466 18.03 -3.43 -19.33
C LYS A 466 19.21 -2.74 -19.98
N GLU A 467 20.42 -2.92 -19.46
CA GLU A 467 21.64 -2.39 -20.09
C GLU A 467 21.84 -2.98 -21.49
N GLU A 468 21.64 -4.29 -21.64
CA GLU A 468 21.72 -4.99 -22.92
C GLU A 468 20.64 -4.49 -23.91
N LEU A 469 19.44 -4.18 -23.40
CA LEU A 469 18.37 -3.59 -24.20
C LEU A 469 18.73 -2.18 -24.69
N PHE A 470 19.31 -1.33 -23.84
CA PHE A 470 19.79 0.00 -24.25
C PHE A 470 21.01 -0.04 -25.18
N LEU A 471 21.83 -1.09 -25.14
CA LEU A 471 22.88 -1.28 -26.14
C LEU A 471 22.31 -1.61 -27.52
N ARG A 472 21.22 -2.39 -27.58
CA ARG A 472 20.50 -2.71 -28.82
C ARG A 472 19.66 -1.53 -29.32
N HIS A 473 19.14 -0.72 -28.40
CA HIS A 473 18.27 0.42 -28.66
C HIS A 473 18.77 1.69 -27.94
N PRO A 474 19.90 2.28 -28.40
CA PRO A 474 20.51 3.43 -27.72
C PRO A 474 19.57 4.64 -27.64
N ASP A 475 18.68 4.80 -28.60
CA ASP A 475 17.70 5.89 -28.65
C ASP A 475 16.64 5.79 -27.53
N TRP A 476 16.47 4.63 -26.89
CA TRP A 476 15.53 4.46 -25.76
C TRP A 476 16.10 4.99 -24.45
N LYS A 477 17.44 5.05 -24.33
CA LYS A 477 18.08 5.45 -23.07
C LYS A 477 17.78 6.90 -22.70
N SER A 478 17.85 7.83 -23.64
CA SER A 478 17.62 9.26 -23.32
C SER A 478 16.18 9.56 -22.86
N PRO A 479 15.12 9.07 -23.52
CA PRO A 479 13.75 9.18 -23.00
C PRO A 479 13.56 8.48 -21.65
N TYR A 480 14.19 7.33 -21.45
CA TYR A 480 14.12 6.59 -20.20
C TYR A 480 14.79 7.35 -19.04
N ASP A 481 16.00 7.87 -19.24
CA ASP A 481 16.77 8.56 -18.19
C ASP A 481 16.18 9.92 -17.81
N LYS A 482 15.34 10.52 -18.66
CA LYS A 482 14.65 11.77 -18.32
C LYS A 482 13.77 11.55 -17.10
N GLU A 483 14.07 12.30 -16.03
CA GLU A 483 13.17 12.39 -14.88
C GLU A 483 11.98 13.25 -15.26
N HIS A 484 10.80 12.65 -15.19
CA HIS A 484 9.54 13.37 -15.27
C HIS A 484 9.05 13.57 -13.83
N THR A 485 9.41 14.70 -13.23
CA THR A 485 8.92 15.10 -11.90
C THR A 485 7.44 15.47 -11.92
N GLU A 486 6.90 15.80 -13.10
CA GLU A 486 5.49 16.06 -13.34
C GLU A 486 4.89 15.04 -14.35
N PRO A 487 3.59 14.72 -14.24
CA PRO A 487 2.90 13.90 -15.22
C PRO A 487 3.04 14.49 -16.64
N VAL A 488 3.45 13.66 -17.59
CA VAL A 488 3.58 14.07 -18.99
C VAL A 488 2.20 14.42 -19.56
N THR A 489 2.02 15.65 -19.98
CA THR A 489 0.76 16.15 -20.55
C THR A 489 0.48 15.53 -21.92
N PHE A 490 -0.78 15.48 -22.31
CA PHE A 490 -1.21 15.06 -23.64
C PHE A 490 -0.49 15.81 -24.79
N ALA A 491 -0.24 17.11 -24.61
CA ALA A 491 0.47 17.94 -25.59
C ALA A 491 1.96 17.58 -25.72
N GLN A 492 2.59 17.14 -24.62
CA GLN A 492 3.97 16.65 -24.65
C GLN A 492 4.05 15.29 -25.36
N TYR A 493 3.15 14.35 -25.03
CA TYR A 493 3.12 13.05 -25.69
C TYR A 493 2.94 13.12 -27.21
N ARG A 494 2.14 14.07 -27.70
CA ARG A 494 1.96 14.29 -29.15
C ARG A 494 3.22 14.75 -29.88
N LYS A 495 4.17 15.35 -29.17
CA LYS A 495 5.45 15.84 -29.74
C LYS A 495 6.52 14.75 -29.75
N MET A 496 6.31 13.65 -29.02
CA MET A 496 7.23 12.52 -28.94
C MET A 496 7.01 11.55 -30.10
N SER A 497 8.08 10.87 -30.52
CA SER A 497 7.98 9.71 -31.42
C SER A 497 7.17 8.58 -30.78
N ILE A 498 6.79 7.55 -31.54
CA ILE A 498 6.06 6.38 -31.00
C ILE A 498 6.95 5.65 -29.99
N GLU A 499 8.22 5.53 -30.31
CA GLU A 499 9.25 4.88 -29.50
C GLU A 499 9.46 5.65 -28.20
N GLU A 500 9.74 6.96 -28.28
CA GLU A 500 9.99 7.80 -27.10
C GLU A 500 8.84 7.74 -26.09
N ARG A 501 7.58 7.85 -26.55
CA ARG A 501 6.43 7.77 -25.63
C ARG A 501 6.15 6.36 -25.12
N SER A 502 6.50 5.32 -25.87
CA SER A 502 6.38 3.94 -25.40
C SER A 502 7.40 3.64 -24.30
N VAL A 503 8.61 4.18 -24.41
CA VAL A 503 9.64 4.13 -23.36
C VAL A 503 9.16 4.85 -22.09
N VAL A 504 8.63 6.07 -22.22
CA VAL A 504 8.08 6.84 -21.09
C VAL A 504 6.93 6.07 -20.43
N LEU A 505 6.04 5.48 -21.24
CA LEU A 505 4.93 4.67 -20.73
C LEU A 505 5.41 3.41 -19.98
N ALA A 506 6.42 2.70 -20.51
CA ALA A 506 7.02 1.55 -19.86
C ALA A 506 7.55 1.90 -18.46
N LYS A 507 8.30 3.00 -18.36
CA LYS A 507 8.82 3.53 -17.11
C LYS A 507 7.69 3.86 -16.13
N MET A 508 6.61 4.50 -16.62
CA MET A 508 5.45 4.78 -15.79
C MET A 508 4.77 3.50 -15.27
N PHE A 509 4.59 2.47 -16.10
CA PHE A 509 3.98 1.21 -15.65
C PHE A 509 4.83 0.53 -14.59
N TYR A 510 6.12 0.40 -14.82
CA TYR A 510 7.02 -0.25 -13.87
C TYR A 510 7.02 0.47 -12.50
N TYR A 511 7.25 1.79 -12.47
CA TYR A 511 7.30 2.53 -11.21
C TYR A 511 5.94 2.73 -10.53
N SER A 512 4.83 2.53 -11.25
CA SER A 512 3.50 2.57 -10.63
C SER A 512 3.18 1.31 -9.83
N TYR A 513 3.85 0.19 -10.10
CA TYR A 513 3.57 -1.11 -9.49
C TYR A 513 4.72 -1.65 -8.63
N VAL A 514 5.96 -1.35 -9.02
CA VAL A 514 7.14 -1.70 -8.25
C VAL A 514 7.67 -0.40 -7.63
N PRO A 515 7.23 -0.07 -6.40
CA PRO A 515 7.96 0.88 -5.56
C PRO A 515 9.45 0.55 -5.59
N LYS A 516 10.30 1.57 -5.45
CA LYS A 516 11.76 1.36 -5.44
C LYS A 516 12.07 0.22 -4.46
N ARG A 517 12.80 -0.81 -4.90
CA ARG A 517 13.17 -2.00 -4.09
C ARG A 517 13.53 -1.64 -2.64
N GLN A 518 14.28 -0.55 -2.48
CA GLN A 518 14.62 0.05 -1.20
C GLN A 518 13.43 0.22 -0.25
N GLN A 519 12.26 0.68 -0.71
CA GLN A 519 11.07 0.82 0.15
C GLN A 519 10.57 -0.53 0.68
N PHE A 520 10.65 -1.60 -0.10
CA PHE A 520 10.30 -2.94 0.36
C PHE A 520 11.32 -3.51 1.33
N ASP A 521 12.61 -3.32 1.05
CA ASP A 521 13.68 -3.69 1.98
C ASP A 521 13.47 -3.00 3.33
N LEU A 522 13.08 -1.72 3.32
CA LEU A 522 12.81 -0.95 4.54
C LEU A 522 11.55 -1.41 5.28
N VAL A 523 10.48 -1.81 4.56
CA VAL A 523 9.27 -2.40 5.16
C VAL A 523 9.60 -3.77 5.76
N HIS A 524 10.33 -4.62 5.06
CA HIS A 524 10.78 -5.92 5.54
C HIS A 524 11.71 -5.79 6.76
N ALA A 525 12.66 -4.86 6.72
CA ALA A 525 13.53 -4.52 7.84
C ALA A 525 12.70 -4.10 9.06
N LYS A 526 11.62 -3.33 8.87
CA LYS A 526 10.71 -2.93 9.96
C LYS A 526 10.10 -4.12 10.68
N GLY A 527 9.51 -5.05 9.92
CA GLY A 527 8.91 -6.25 10.48
C GLY A 527 9.94 -7.12 11.21
N THR A 528 11.11 -7.29 10.61
CA THR A 528 12.24 -8.05 11.19
C THR A 528 12.71 -7.42 12.50
N ALA A 529 12.94 -6.11 12.53
CA ALA A 529 13.34 -5.38 13.74
C ALA A 529 12.29 -5.50 14.84
N ALA A 530 10.99 -5.36 14.51
CA ALA A 530 9.91 -5.48 15.47
C ALA A 530 9.84 -6.88 16.12
N LEU A 531 10.03 -7.94 15.33
CA LEU A 531 10.07 -9.31 15.83
C LEU A 531 11.29 -9.56 16.71
N GLU A 532 12.48 -9.12 16.29
CA GLU A 532 13.72 -9.27 17.06
C GLU A 532 13.69 -8.48 18.38
N LEU A 533 13.11 -7.27 18.37
CA LEU A 533 12.82 -6.50 19.59
C LEU A 533 11.92 -7.28 20.53
N THR A 534 10.84 -7.86 20.02
CA THR A 534 9.90 -8.67 20.81
C THR A 534 10.56 -9.91 21.42
N ARG A 535 11.33 -10.67 20.64
CA ARG A 535 12.09 -11.84 21.11
C ARG A 535 13.10 -11.45 22.19
N THR A 536 13.82 -10.35 21.98
CA THR A 536 14.82 -9.86 22.95
C THR A 536 14.16 -9.38 24.23
N MET A 537 13.03 -8.67 24.15
CA MET A 537 12.23 -8.28 25.31
C MET A 537 11.76 -9.51 26.11
N LEU A 538 11.22 -10.54 25.46
CA LEU A 538 10.86 -11.81 26.11
C LEU A 538 12.05 -12.49 26.79
N ALA A 539 13.23 -12.49 26.16
CA ALA A 539 14.44 -13.03 26.74
C ALA A 539 14.91 -12.24 27.97
N LEU A 540 14.83 -10.90 27.94
CA LEU A 540 15.08 -10.03 29.09
C LEU A 540 14.11 -10.33 30.24
N GLU A 541 12.83 -10.55 29.95
CA GLU A 541 11.85 -10.94 30.96
C GLU A 541 12.10 -12.33 31.54
N CYS A 542 12.49 -13.31 30.72
CA CYS A 542 12.90 -14.63 31.19
C CYS A 542 14.13 -14.52 32.12
N PHE A 543 15.10 -13.67 31.76
CA PHE A 543 16.27 -13.41 32.60
C PHE A 543 15.88 -12.78 33.93
N ARG A 544 15.02 -11.74 33.91
CA ARG A 544 14.53 -11.08 35.13
C ARG A 544 13.79 -12.05 36.03
N ALA A 545 12.87 -12.85 35.48
CA ALA A 545 12.09 -13.80 36.25
C ALA A 545 12.97 -14.85 36.96
N LYS A 546 14.13 -15.19 36.39
CA LYS A 546 15.10 -16.12 36.98
C LYS A 546 16.03 -15.48 38.01
N ASN A 547 16.48 -14.24 37.76
CA ASN A 547 17.56 -13.62 38.52
C ASN A 547 17.09 -12.46 39.44
N ASN A 548 15.82 -12.06 39.36
CA ASN A 548 15.23 -10.89 40.03
C ASN A 548 15.87 -9.54 39.65
N HIS A 549 16.61 -9.48 38.55
CA HIS A 549 17.14 -8.24 37.96
C HIS A 549 17.33 -8.42 36.44
N TYR A 550 17.36 -7.34 35.68
CA TYR A 550 17.76 -7.38 34.27
C TYR A 550 19.29 -7.51 34.12
N PRO A 551 19.79 -8.08 33.01
CA PRO A 551 21.23 -8.18 32.78
C PRO A 551 21.88 -6.80 32.58
N GLU A 552 23.20 -6.71 32.73
CA GLU A 552 23.94 -5.46 32.41
C GLU A 552 24.04 -5.23 30.89
N THR A 553 24.14 -6.32 30.12
CA THR A 553 24.31 -6.29 28.67
C THR A 553 23.51 -7.42 28.00
N LEU A 554 23.32 -7.33 26.67
CA LEU A 554 22.59 -8.36 25.92
C LEU A 554 23.38 -9.68 25.80
N GLU A 555 24.71 -9.64 25.87
CA GLU A 555 25.57 -10.84 25.82
C GLU A 555 25.25 -11.84 26.94
N SER A 556 24.83 -11.34 28.11
CA SER A 556 24.40 -12.19 29.22
C SER A 556 23.20 -13.08 28.88
N LEU A 557 22.36 -12.69 27.90
CA LEU A 557 21.26 -13.53 27.42
C LEU A 557 21.77 -14.75 26.64
N VAL A 558 22.87 -14.59 25.90
CA VAL A 558 23.52 -15.66 25.14
C VAL A 558 24.36 -16.55 26.06
N GLU A 559 25.17 -15.96 26.94
CA GLU A 559 25.96 -16.69 27.95
C GLU A 559 25.05 -17.51 28.88
N GLY A 560 23.90 -16.92 29.25
CA GLY A 560 22.86 -17.57 30.04
C GLY A 560 22.04 -18.63 29.28
N LYS A 561 22.30 -18.82 27.98
CA LYS A 561 21.57 -19.74 27.08
C LYS A 561 20.06 -19.50 27.03
N ILE A 562 19.66 -18.23 27.11
CA ILE A 562 18.28 -17.80 26.88
C ILE A 562 18.08 -17.49 25.40
N LEU A 563 19.09 -16.91 24.76
CA LEU A 563 19.16 -16.73 23.30
C LEU A 563 20.32 -17.55 22.74
N ASP A 564 20.16 -18.06 21.53
CA ASP A 564 21.22 -18.83 20.83
C ASP A 564 22.32 -17.92 20.26
N LYS A 565 21.95 -16.69 19.87
CA LYS A 565 22.84 -15.70 19.26
C LYS A 565 22.43 -14.29 19.66
N MET A 566 23.33 -13.34 19.46
CA MET A 566 23.04 -11.92 19.67
C MET A 566 21.96 -11.44 18.69
N PRO A 567 20.96 -10.68 19.15
CA PRO A 567 19.91 -10.14 18.28
C PRO A 567 20.51 -9.06 17.37
N VAL A 568 20.16 -9.09 16.08
CA VAL A 568 20.70 -8.20 15.05
C VAL A 568 19.68 -7.12 14.69
N ASP A 569 20.14 -5.89 14.51
CA ASP A 569 19.31 -4.78 14.02
C ASP A 569 19.29 -4.77 12.48
N SER A 570 18.13 -5.08 11.88
CA SER A 570 17.95 -5.18 10.43
C SER A 570 18.18 -3.87 9.68
N TYR A 571 18.16 -2.72 10.36
CA TYR A 571 18.44 -1.42 9.75
C TYR A 571 19.93 -1.07 9.70
N ARG A 572 20.77 -1.80 10.43
CA ARG A 572 22.21 -1.58 10.43
C ARG A 572 22.86 -2.48 9.38
N GLN A 573 23.50 -1.86 8.38
CA GLN A 573 24.13 -2.57 7.25
C GLN A 573 25.31 -3.49 7.65
N ASN A 574 25.78 -3.42 8.89
CA ASN A 574 26.80 -4.33 9.41
C ASN A 574 26.11 -5.50 10.10
N GLU A 575 26.32 -6.72 9.59
CA GLU A 575 25.75 -7.98 10.09
C GLU A 575 26.04 -8.23 11.59
N THR A 576 27.03 -7.54 12.18
CA THR A 576 27.36 -7.66 13.61
C THR A 576 26.66 -6.64 14.50
N ALA A 577 25.87 -5.73 13.94
CA ALA A 577 25.30 -4.65 14.73
C ALA A 577 24.03 -5.13 15.45
N SER A 578 24.13 -5.24 16.77
CA SER A 578 23.03 -5.67 17.61
C SER A 578 21.98 -4.57 17.81
N LEU A 579 20.80 -4.97 18.29
CA LEU A 579 19.86 -4.06 18.94
C LEU A 579 20.57 -3.28 20.06
N ILE A 580 20.08 -2.07 20.34
CA ILE A 580 20.64 -1.24 21.40
C ILE A 580 19.84 -1.45 22.67
N TYR A 581 20.55 -1.83 23.73
CA TYR A 581 20.01 -2.03 25.07
C TYR A 581 20.68 -1.07 26.05
N ARG A 582 19.87 -0.40 26.86
CA ARG A 582 20.35 0.45 27.95
C ARG A 582 19.48 0.22 29.19
N ARG A 583 20.10 -0.26 30.26
CA ARG A 583 19.43 -0.33 31.56
C ARG A 583 19.36 1.07 32.17
N GLU A 584 18.18 1.48 32.61
CA GLU A 584 17.96 2.81 33.23
C GLU A 584 17.79 2.72 34.74
N ALA A 585 17.24 1.62 35.24
CA ALA A 585 17.09 1.31 36.66
C ALA A 585 17.13 -0.23 36.87
N PRO A 586 17.15 -0.73 38.12
CA PRO A 586 17.15 -2.18 38.38
C PRO A 586 16.00 -2.94 37.70
N ASP A 587 14.85 -2.28 37.56
CA ASP A 587 13.59 -2.79 37.03
C ASP A 587 13.13 -2.09 35.74
N ARG A 588 14.00 -1.27 35.12
CA ARG A 588 13.68 -0.50 33.91
C ARG A 588 14.80 -0.52 32.88
N TYR A 589 14.44 -0.65 31.61
CA TYR A 589 15.38 -0.56 30.49
C TYR A 589 14.73 0.05 29.25
N ILE A 590 15.58 0.47 28.30
CA ILE A 590 15.20 0.80 26.94
C ILE A 590 15.88 -0.17 26.00
N LEU A 591 15.11 -0.72 25.06
CA LEU A 591 15.57 -1.58 23.99
C LEU A 591 15.05 -1.03 22.66
N TYR A 592 15.91 -0.84 21.66
CA TYR A 592 15.49 -0.26 20.39
C TYR A 592 16.36 -0.66 19.20
N SER A 593 15.76 -0.48 18.02
CA SER A 593 16.41 -0.49 16.71
C SER A 593 16.51 0.96 16.19
N VAL A 594 17.56 1.27 15.42
CA VAL A 594 17.82 2.63 14.90
C VAL A 594 16.86 3.13 13.81
N GLY A 595 15.90 2.30 13.40
CA GLY A 595 14.89 2.73 12.44
C GLY A 595 15.40 2.95 11.01
N ILE A 596 14.51 3.50 10.17
CA ILE A 596 14.66 3.54 8.71
C ILE A 596 15.74 4.53 8.24
N ASN A 597 16.07 5.54 9.03
CA ASN A 597 17.13 6.51 8.76
C ASN A 597 18.53 5.94 9.07
N GLY A 598 18.63 4.82 9.80
CA GLY A 598 19.88 4.18 10.22
C GLY A 598 20.70 4.96 11.26
N ALA A 599 20.18 6.07 11.76
CA ALA A 599 20.81 6.96 12.72
C ALA A 599 20.28 6.68 14.13
N ASP A 600 21.19 6.42 15.07
CA ASP A 600 20.84 6.25 16.47
C ASP A 600 20.27 7.56 17.04
N ASN A 601 18.97 7.60 17.33
CA ASN A 601 18.30 8.75 17.94
C ASN A 601 18.18 8.64 19.47
N GLY A 602 18.88 7.66 20.07
CA GLY A 602 18.96 7.45 21.51
C GLY A 602 17.74 6.74 22.10
N GLY A 603 16.98 6.02 21.28
CA GLY A 603 15.73 5.36 21.64
C GLY A 603 14.55 6.32 21.55
N LYS A 604 14.54 7.22 20.57
CA LYS A 604 13.47 8.22 20.42
C LYS A 604 12.59 7.91 19.22
N HIS A 605 11.33 7.60 19.49
CA HIS A 605 10.33 7.34 18.46
C HIS A 605 9.65 8.63 17.98
N TRP A 606 9.09 8.63 16.76
CA TRP A 606 8.41 9.79 16.16
C TRP A 606 7.27 10.38 17.00
N LYS A 607 6.65 9.56 17.87
CA LYS A 607 5.60 10.00 18.81
C LYS A 607 6.10 10.99 19.87
N HIS A 608 7.41 11.13 20.06
CA HIS A 608 8.00 12.04 21.04
C HIS A 608 8.30 13.43 20.48
N ILE A 609 8.00 13.70 19.21
CA ILE A 609 8.32 14.97 18.53
C ILE A 609 7.04 15.72 18.11
N PRO A 610 7.05 17.06 18.16
CA PRO A 610 6.15 17.88 17.36
C PRO A 610 6.16 17.47 15.87
N PRO A 611 5.03 17.56 15.15
CA PRO A 611 4.91 17.07 13.76
C PRO A 611 5.91 17.63 12.74
N ASP A 612 6.54 18.77 13.03
CA ASP A 612 7.38 19.52 12.10
C ASP A 612 8.86 19.06 12.09
N ASP A 613 9.28 18.19 13.01
CA ASP A 613 10.69 17.77 13.24
C ASP A 613 10.88 16.24 13.15
N ARG A 614 10.20 15.54 12.22
CA ARG A 614 10.19 14.06 12.10
C ARG A 614 11.52 13.43 11.64
N GLU A 615 12.63 13.77 12.27
CA GLU A 615 13.92 13.14 12.06
C GLU A 615 14.07 11.82 12.85
N TRP A 616 13.33 11.64 13.97
CA TRP A 616 13.45 10.41 14.77
C TRP A 616 12.48 9.32 14.36
N ASP A 617 13.00 8.11 14.22
CA ASP A 617 12.27 6.93 13.74
C ASP A 617 12.72 5.62 14.41
N ASP A 618 13.50 5.69 15.51
CA ASP A 618 13.87 4.52 16.30
C ASP A 618 12.62 3.70 16.66
N VAL A 619 12.71 2.38 16.55
CA VAL A 619 11.64 1.46 16.98
C VAL A 619 11.94 1.02 18.40
N VAL A 620 11.16 1.49 19.36
CA VAL A 620 11.49 1.44 20.79
C VAL A 620 10.54 0.53 21.55
N VAL A 621 11.10 -0.28 22.45
CA VAL A 621 10.41 -1.01 23.50
C VAL A 621 10.88 -0.45 24.84
N GLU A 622 9.94 0.10 25.60
CA GLU A 622 10.16 0.57 26.97
C GLU A 622 9.46 -0.39 27.93
N MET A 623 10.19 -0.95 28.89
CA MET A 623 9.59 -1.68 30.01
C MET A 623 9.53 -0.75 31.22
N PRO A 624 8.33 -0.49 31.78
CA PRO A 624 8.15 0.44 32.89
C PRO A 624 8.77 -0.05 34.20
#